data_AF-A0A0A9XBR3-F1
#
_entry.id   AF-A0A0A9XBR3-F1
#
_cell.length_a   1.000
_cell.length_b   1.000
_cell.length_c   1.000
_cell.angle_alpha   90.00
_cell.angle_beta   90.00
_cell.angle_gamma   90.00
#
_symmetry.space_group_name_H-M   'P 1'
#
loop_
_entity.id
_entity.type
_entity.pdbx_description
1 polymer ?
#
loop_
_entity_poly.entity_id
_entity_poly.type
_entity_poly.pdbx_seq_one_letter_code
_entity_poly.pdbx_strand_id
1 'polypeptide(L)'
;MNVSYIGLTNIGVAITQNTAARIIVVVDAQDGANFAKLIANETLSTFTARFIRELENHILTPNTFLGFSYDVGDVIYNSVRPVLDHLALQRGIVLALLATSQDNRLLHSTLDVDKITALANHARILDSATEVLGGSGIYDQHTVILMKNRKTTLTIYRIERYSLTVVTKNKAQQSECRKYIDEALSSIRKLLVVANNVSGRTIS
;
A
#
# COMPACT_ATOMS: atom_id res chain seq x y z
N MET A 1 8.77 11.93 12.89
CA MET A 1 7.60 12.71 13.36
C MET A 1 6.81 11.85 14.32
N ASN A 2 6.33 12.41 15.43
CA ASN A 2 5.54 11.65 16.41
C ASN A 2 4.06 11.82 16.07
N VAL A 3 3.31 10.72 15.96
CA VAL A 3 1.86 10.75 15.70
C VAL A 3 1.11 10.25 16.92
N SER A 4 0.27 11.12 17.46
CA SER A 4 -0.64 10.78 18.54
C SER A 4 -1.90 10.14 17.96
N TYR A 5 -2.42 9.10 18.61
CA TYR A 5 -3.68 8.46 18.22
C TYR A 5 -4.64 8.45 19.41
N ILE A 6 -5.88 8.85 19.17
CA ILE A 6 -6.98 8.81 20.13
C ILE A 6 -8.07 7.91 19.55
N GLY A 7 -8.35 6.79 20.23
CA GLY A 7 -9.46 5.91 19.88
C GLY A 7 -10.71 6.31 20.65
N LEU A 8 -11.81 6.52 19.92
CA LEU A 8 -13.15 6.71 20.44
C LEU A 8 -14.04 5.55 19.95
N THR A 9 -15.28 5.46 20.44
CA THR A 9 -16.16 4.29 20.21
C THR A 9 -16.29 3.91 18.74
N ASN A 10 -16.41 4.89 17.83
CA ASN A 10 -16.60 4.64 16.39
C ASN A 10 -15.58 5.36 15.51
N ILE A 11 -14.70 6.18 16.09
CA ILE A 11 -13.73 6.99 15.33
C ILE A 11 -12.33 6.86 15.92
N GLY A 12 -11.34 6.81 15.05
CA GLY A 12 -9.94 6.97 15.39
C GLY A 12 -9.45 8.34 14.93
N VAL A 13 -8.74 9.07 15.79
CA VAL A 13 -8.16 10.36 15.44
C VAL A 13 -6.65 10.28 15.53
N ALA A 14 -5.96 10.46 14.40
CA ALA A 14 -4.52 10.59 14.34
C ALA A 14 -4.13 12.06 14.16
N ILE A 15 -3.25 12.54 15.03
CA ILE A 15 -2.76 13.92 15.03
C ILE A 15 -1.26 13.90 14.83
N THR A 16 -0.79 14.57 13.80
CA THR A 16 0.65 14.77 13.54
C THR A 16 0.92 16.24 13.30
N GLN A 17 2.13 16.68 13.64
CA GLN A 17 2.54 18.06 13.45
C GLN A 17 4.04 18.17 13.17
N ASN A 18 4.40 19.22 12.45
CA ASN A 18 5.77 19.72 12.39
C ASN A 18 5.76 21.23 12.71
N THR A 19 6.87 21.92 12.46
CA THR A 19 6.99 23.37 12.71
C THR A 19 6.10 24.22 11.81
N ALA A 20 5.65 23.69 10.67
CA ALA A 20 4.93 24.43 9.64
C ALA A 20 3.42 24.14 9.62
N ALA A 21 3.00 22.91 9.94
CA ALA A 21 1.62 22.48 9.81
C ALA A 21 1.22 21.44 10.86
N ARG A 22 -0.09 21.38 11.13
CA ARG A 22 -0.74 20.35 11.93
C ARG A 22 -1.78 19.63 11.06
N ILE A 23 -1.75 18.31 11.05
CA ILE A 23 -2.72 17.49 10.34
C ILE A 23 -3.47 16.62 11.34
N ILE A 24 -4.79 16.64 11.21
CA ILE A 24 -5.71 15.80 11.97
C ILE A 24 -6.39 14.90 10.94
N VAL A 25 -6.21 13.59 11.09
CA VAL A 25 -6.90 12.57 10.29
C VAL A 25 -7.92 11.88 11.17
N VAL A 26 -9.15 11.81 10.71
CA VAL A 26 -10.23 11.04 11.32
C VAL A 26 -10.47 9.81 10.46
N VAL A 27 -10.41 8.63 11.06
CA VAL A 27 -10.68 7.34 10.43
C VAL A 27 -11.77 6.60 11.19
N ASP A 28 -12.27 5.50 10.62
CA ASP A 28 -13.10 4.57 11.38
C ASP A 28 -12.24 3.91 12.49
N ALA A 29 -12.82 3.69 13.67
CA ALA A 29 -12.12 3.00 14.75
C ALA A 29 -11.60 1.60 14.34
N GLN A 30 -12.31 0.92 13.43
CA GLN A 30 -11.93 -0.40 12.90
C GLN A 30 -10.68 -0.38 12.01
N ASP A 31 -10.29 0.79 11.49
CA ASP A 31 -9.06 0.91 10.71
C ASP A 31 -7.81 0.78 11.59
N GLY A 32 -7.93 1.19 12.85
CA GLY A 32 -6.93 1.03 13.88
C GLY A 32 -5.81 2.07 13.83
N ALA A 33 -5.02 2.12 14.90
CA ALA A 33 -4.01 3.16 15.11
C ALA A 33 -2.92 3.19 14.03
N ASN A 34 -2.45 2.02 13.57
CA ASN A 34 -1.36 1.95 12.59
C ASN A 34 -1.76 2.57 11.26
N PHE A 35 -2.98 2.29 10.79
CA PHE A 35 -3.51 2.86 9.56
C PHE A 35 -3.68 4.38 9.69
N ALA A 36 -4.34 4.83 10.76
CA ALA A 36 -4.56 6.26 11.01
C ALA A 36 -3.23 7.04 11.05
N LYS A 37 -2.23 6.49 11.73
CA LYS A 37 -0.89 7.09 11.85
C LYS A 37 -0.16 7.15 10.51
N LEU A 38 -0.26 6.10 9.70
CA LEU A 38 0.32 6.06 8.37
C LEU A 38 -0.25 7.18 7.49
N ILE A 39 -1.59 7.25 7.38
CA ILE A 39 -2.25 8.27 6.57
C ILE A 39 -1.93 9.68 7.06
N ALA A 40 -1.95 9.90 8.37
CA ALA A 40 -1.62 11.20 8.95
C ALA A 40 -0.19 11.64 8.58
N ASN A 41 0.78 10.73 8.70
CA ASN A 41 2.17 11.01 8.34
C ASN A 41 2.34 11.28 6.84
N GLU A 42 1.80 10.44 5.97
CA GLU A 42 1.93 10.61 4.52
C GLU A 42 1.22 11.89 4.04
N THR A 43 0.08 12.22 4.65
CA THR A 43 -0.63 13.47 4.38
C THR A 43 0.16 14.68 4.81
N LEU A 44 0.69 14.70 6.04
CA LEU A 44 1.52 15.82 6.53
C LEU A 44 2.79 15.97 5.69
N SER A 45 3.47 14.86 5.41
CA SER A 45 4.70 14.86 4.60
C SER A 45 4.44 15.42 3.21
N THR A 46 3.39 14.94 2.52
CA THR A 46 3.06 15.39 1.17
C THR A 46 2.56 16.84 1.16
N PHE A 47 1.72 17.21 2.12
CA PHE A 47 1.21 18.58 2.26
C PHE A 47 2.36 19.58 2.46
N THR A 48 3.25 19.29 3.40
CA THR A 48 4.36 20.18 3.73
C THR A 48 5.37 20.26 2.60
N ALA A 49 5.65 19.16 1.90
CA ALA A 49 6.50 19.18 0.72
C ALA A 49 5.90 20.02 -0.43
N ARG A 50 4.58 19.92 -0.65
CA ARG A 50 3.89 20.64 -1.73
C ARG A 50 3.81 22.14 -1.47
N PHE A 51 3.53 22.54 -0.24
CA PHE A 51 3.27 23.95 0.13
C PHE A 51 4.37 24.57 0.96
N ILE A 52 5.61 24.05 0.90
CA ILE A 52 6.70 24.51 1.77
C ILE A 52 6.93 26.03 1.64
N ARG A 53 6.85 26.56 0.41
CA ARG A 53 7.07 27.98 0.13
C ARG A 53 5.94 28.85 0.68
N GLU A 54 4.69 28.41 0.55
CA GLU A 54 3.51 29.11 1.06
C GLU A 54 3.49 29.11 2.59
N LEU A 55 3.93 28.00 3.19
CA LEU A 55 4.09 27.85 4.64
C LEU A 55 5.20 28.74 5.18
N GLU A 56 6.37 28.79 4.51
CA GLU A 56 7.49 29.67 4.88
C GLU A 56 7.14 31.16 4.74
N ASN A 57 6.42 31.52 3.67
CA ASN A 57 6.02 32.90 3.40
C ASN A 57 4.75 33.34 4.16
N HIS A 58 4.17 32.47 4.99
CA HIS A 58 2.96 32.75 5.78
C HIS A 58 1.75 33.21 4.95
N ILE A 59 1.64 32.75 3.69
CA ILE A 59 0.51 33.08 2.79
C ILE A 59 -0.60 32.04 2.98
N LEU A 60 -1.38 32.20 4.05
CA LEU A 60 -2.31 31.18 4.56
C LEU A 60 -3.79 31.49 4.22
N THR A 61 -4.15 31.58 2.95
CA THR A 61 -5.58 31.62 2.58
C THR A 61 -6.12 30.20 2.39
N PRO A 62 -7.38 29.88 2.77
CA PRO A 62 -7.97 28.57 2.53
C PRO A 62 -7.93 28.14 1.05
N ASN A 63 -8.03 29.12 0.14
CA ASN A 63 -7.94 28.90 -1.30
C ASN A 63 -6.55 28.44 -1.76
N THR A 64 -5.47 28.81 -1.04
CA THR A 64 -4.09 28.38 -1.32
C THR A 64 -3.98 26.85 -1.31
N PHE A 65 -4.74 26.18 -0.44
CA PHE A 65 -4.64 24.74 -0.20
C PHE A 65 -5.76 23.93 -0.84
N LEU A 66 -6.71 24.57 -1.53
CA LEU A 66 -7.89 23.91 -2.10
C LEU A 66 -7.49 22.76 -3.03
N GLY A 67 -6.42 22.95 -3.82
CA GLY A 67 -5.86 21.95 -4.72
C GLY A 67 -5.35 20.68 -4.02
N PHE A 68 -5.12 20.71 -2.71
CA PHE A 68 -4.72 19.53 -1.95
C PHE A 68 -5.87 18.55 -1.71
N SER A 69 -7.11 19.04 -1.64
CA SER A 69 -8.29 18.18 -1.44
C SER A 69 -8.43 17.12 -2.53
N TYR A 70 -8.07 17.47 -3.78
CA TYR A 70 -8.07 16.56 -4.92
C TYR A 70 -6.92 15.54 -4.87
N ASP A 71 -5.82 15.87 -4.22
CA ASP A 71 -4.63 15.01 -4.12
C ASP A 71 -4.74 13.97 -2.99
N VAL A 72 -5.65 14.14 -2.02
CA VAL A 72 -5.76 13.25 -0.86
C VAL A 72 -5.89 11.79 -1.27
N GLY A 73 -6.70 11.52 -2.30
CA GLY A 73 -6.86 10.16 -2.83
C GLY A 73 -5.54 9.57 -3.35
N ASP A 74 -4.73 10.37 -4.04
CA ASP A 74 -3.42 9.96 -4.54
C ASP A 74 -2.38 9.85 -3.41
N VAL A 75 -2.46 10.67 -2.36
CA VAL A 75 -1.63 10.50 -1.14
C VAL A 75 -1.89 9.15 -0.49
N ILE A 76 -3.16 8.82 -0.28
CA ILE A 76 -3.56 7.53 0.32
C ILE A 76 -3.13 6.38 -0.59
N TYR A 77 -3.33 6.51 -1.91
CA TYR A 77 -2.89 5.51 -2.88
C TYR A 77 -1.38 5.29 -2.85
N ASN A 78 -0.58 6.35 -2.75
CA ASN A 78 0.88 6.26 -2.71
C ASN A 78 1.43 5.78 -1.35
N SER A 79 0.60 5.80 -0.29
CA SER A 79 0.94 5.24 1.03
C SER A 79 1.16 3.72 1.01
N VAL A 80 0.91 3.03 -0.10
CA VAL A 80 1.31 1.61 -0.27
C VAL A 80 2.84 1.44 -0.27
N ARG A 81 3.60 2.46 -0.68
CA ARG A 81 5.07 2.43 -0.73
C ARG A 81 5.71 2.20 0.65
N PRO A 82 5.44 3.03 1.67
CA PRO A 82 6.00 2.80 3.00
C PRO A 82 5.58 1.46 3.64
N VAL A 83 4.41 0.91 3.29
CA VAL A 83 4.01 -0.44 3.74
C VAL A 83 4.92 -1.50 3.14
N LEU A 84 5.21 -1.41 1.83
CA LEU A 84 6.11 -2.34 1.14
C LEU A 84 7.55 -2.18 1.61
N ASP A 85 8.01 -0.94 1.81
CA ASP A 85 9.34 -0.67 2.33
C ASP A 85 9.50 -1.24 3.73
N HIS A 86 8.50 -1.08 4.60
CA HIS A 86 8.50 -1.70 5.93
C HIS A 86 8.50 -3.24 5.87
N LEU A 87 7.79 -3.83 4.90
CA LEU A 87 7.81 -5.28 4.68
C LEU A 87 9.20 -5.75 4.25
N ALA A 88 9.90 -5.01 3.37
CA ALA A 88 11.24 -5.37 2.91
C ALA A 88 12.32 -5.28 3.99
N LEU A 89 12.10 -4.49 5.05
CA LEU A 89 12.99 -4.46 6.22
C LEU A 89 12.92 -5.74 7.07
N GLN A 90 11.89 -6.58 6.89
CA GLN A 90 11.72 -7.79 7.68
C GLN A 90 12.73 -8.86 7.28
N ARG A 91 13.34 -9.49 8.30
CA ARG A 91 14.35 -10.53 8.08
C ARG A 91 13.75 -11.71 7.33
N GLY A 92 14.27 -11.96 6.13
CA GLY A 92 13.85 -13.08 5.29
C GLY A 92 13.04 -12.65 4.07
N ILE A 93 12.53 -11.42 4.05
CA ILE A 93 12.02 -10.79 2.83
C ILE A 93 13.20 -10.34 1.98
N VAL A 94 13.15 -10.67 0.68
CA VAL A 94 14.17 -10.30 -0.32
C VAL A 94 13.64 -9.21 -1.24
N LEU A 95 12.36 -9.32 -1.64
CA LEU A 95 11.70 -8.40 -2.53
C LEU A 95 10.21 -8.36 -2.19
N ALA A 96 9.66 -7.16 -2.17
CA ALA A 96 8.22 -6.90 -2.20
C ALA A 96 7.91 -5.96 -3.39
N LEU A 97 6.89 -6.31 -4.15
CA LEU A 97 6.51 -5.68 -5.42
C LEU A 97 4.99 -5.63 -5.52
N LEU A 98 4.42 -4.46 -5.82
CA LEU A 98 2.98 -4.29 -6.05
C LEU A 98 2.73 -3.83 -7.47
N ALA A 99 1.99 -4.63 -8.24
CA ALA A 99 1.62 -4.32 -9.62
C ALA A 99 0.09 -4.28 -9.79
N THR A 100 -0.38 -3.46 -10.72
CA THR A 100 -1.79 -3.45 -11.15
C THR A 100 -1.96 -4.27 -12.42
N SER A 101 -3.01 -5.08 -12.46
CA SER A 101 -3.38 -5.87 -13.63
C SER A 101 -4.12 -5.06 -14.70
N GLN A 102 -4.66 -3.88 -14.36
CA GLN A 102 -5.47 -3.08 -15.29
C GLN A 102 -4.61 -2.43 -16.37
N ASP A 103 -3.50 -1.80 -15.97
CA ASP A 103 -2.59 -1.10 -16.90
C ASP A 103 -1.24 -1.81 -17.03
N ASN A 104 -1.14 -3.04 -16.52
CA ASN A 104 0.10 -3.81 -16.39
C ASN A 104 1.26 -2.94 -15.85
N ARG A 105 0.99 -2.17 -14.79
CA ARG A 105 1.90 -1.15 -14.26
C ARG A 105 2.45 -1.57 -12.90
N LEU A 106 3.76 -1.42 -12.74
CA LEU A 106 4.41 -1.56 -11.45
C LEU A 106 4.19 -0.29 -10.60
N LEU A 107 3.51 -0.42 -9.46
CA LEU A 107 3.28 0.69 -8.54
C LEU A 107 4.51 0.98 -7.68
N HIS A 108 5.08 -0.08 -7.11
CA HIS A 108 6.28 0.03 -6.28
C HIS A 108 7.05 -1.29 -6.23
N SER A 109 8.36 -1.17 -6.12
CA SER A 109 9.28 -2.27 -5.88
C SER A 109 10.32 -1.83 -4.87
N THR A 110 10.62 -2.71 -3.93
CA THR A 110 11.60 -2.47 -2.87
C THR A 110 13.04 -2.72 -3.32
N LEU A 111 13.23 -3.32 -4.50
CA LEU A 111 14.50 -3.38 -5.21
C LEU A 111 14.33 -2.92 -6.65
N ASP A 112 15.44 -2.51 -7.28
CA ASP A 112 15.44 -2.24 -8.70
C ASP A 112 15.24 -3.55 -9.48
N VAL A 113 14.23 -3.57 -10.33
CA VAL A 113 13.84 -4.72 -11.16
C VAL A 113 13.57 -4.21 -12.56
N ASP A 114 13.99 -5.00 -13.55
CA ASP A 114 13.58 -4.79 -14.93
C ASP A 114 12.05 -4.90 -15.01
N LYS A 115 11.41 -3.74 -15.09
CA LYS A 115 9.95 -3.59 -15.02
C LYS A 115 9.29 -4.34 -16.17
N ILE A 116 9.85 -4.30 -17.37
CA ILE A 116 9.26 -4.92 -18.57
C ILE A 116 9.26 -6.44 -18.39
N THR A 117 10.42 -7.00 -18.03
CA THR A 117 10.57 -8.44 -17.84
C THR A 117 9.75 -8.94 -16.65
N ALA A 118 9.74 -8.19 -15.54
CA ALA A 118 8.97 -8.53 -14.36
C ALA A 118 7.46 -8.57 -14.65
N LEU A 119 6.92 -7.56 -15.33
CA LEU A 119 5.50 -7.47 -15.68
C LEU A 119 5.10 -8.53 -16.71
N ALA A 120 5.92 -8.77 -17.74
CA ALA A 120 5.63 -9.80 -18.75
C ALA A 120 5.57 -11.20 -18.14
N ASN A 121 6.53 -11.54 -17.27
CA ASN A 121 6.51 -12.83 -16.57
C ASN A 121 5.34 -12.91 -15.59
N HIS A 122 5.07 -11.84 -14.86
CA HIS A 122 3.98 -11.78 -13.90
C HIS A 122 2.61 -11.96 -14.57
N ALA A 123 2.34 -11.28 -15.69
CA ALA A 123 1.12 -11.44 -16.48
C ALA A 123 0.94 -12.90 -16.93
N ARG A 124 1.99 -13.50 -17.52
CA ARG A 124 1.97 -14.91 -17.94
C ARG A 124 1.66 -15.87 -16.78
N ILE A 125 2.26 -15.66 -15.61
CA ILE A 125 2.02 -16.49 -14.43
C ILE A 125 0.56 -16.38 -13.98
N LEU A 126 0.00 -15.17 -13.96
CA LEU A 126 -1.41 -14.96 -13.61
C LEU A 126 -2.36 -15.59 -14.64
N ASP A 127 -2.06 -15.46 -15.93
CA ASP A 127 -2.88 -16.03 -17.00
C ASP A 127 -2.88 -17.56 -16.92
N SER A 128 -1.71 -18.18 -16.80
CA SER A 128 -1.60 -19.63 -16.62
C SER A 128 -2.28 -20.13 -15.35
N ALA A 129 -2.17 -19.40 -14.23
CA ALA A 129 -2.87 -19.76 -13.01
C ALA A 129 -4.39 -19.63 -13.16
N THR A 130 -4.86 -18.62 -13.88
CA THR A 130 -6.29 -18.39 -14.13
C THR A 130 -6.86 -19.47 -15.04
N GLU A 131 -6.13 -19.92 -16.06
CA GLU A 131 -6.54 -21.02 -16.94
C GLU A 131 -6.71 -22.34 -16.15
N VAL A 132 -5.75 -22.68 -15.29
CA VAL A 132 -5.80 -23.88 -14.45
C VAL A 132 -6.96 -23.82 -13.45
N LEU A 133 -7.23 -22.65 -12.86
CA LEU A 133 -8.30 -22.46 -11.88
C LEU A 133 -9.69 -22.34 -12.53
N GLY A 134 -9.78 -21.74 -13.72
CA GLY A 134 -11.01 -21.68 -14.49
C GLY A 134 -11.51 -23.07 -14.89
N GLY A 135 -10.59 -24.00 -15.14
CA GLY A 135 -10.91 -25.41 -15.36
C GLY A 135 -11.42 -26.16 -14.12
N SER A 136 -11.19 -25.65 -12.90
CA SER A 136 -11.56 -26.32 -11.64
C SER A 136 -12.85 -25.78 -11.00
N GLY A 137 -13.49 -24.78 -11.58
CA GLY A 137 -14.75 -24.20 -11.07
C GLY A 137 -14.58 -23.35 -9.80
N ILE A 138 -13.34 -23.11 -9.34
CA ILE A 138 -13.03 -22.34 -8.15
C ILE A 138 -12.71 -20.90 -8.58
N TYR A 139 -13.74 -20.10 -8.81
CA TYR A 139 -13.61 -18.73 -9.33
C TYR A 139 -13.41 -17.66 -8.24
N ASP A 140 -13.53 -17.99 -6.96
CA ASP A 140 -13.75 -16.96 -5.92
C ASP A 140 -12.91 -17.11 -4.64
N GLN A 141 -11.69 -17.66 -4.75
CA GLN A 141 -10.78 -17.70 -3.61
C GLN A 141 -9.50 -16.93 -3.90
N HIS A 142 -9.07 -16.15 -2.89
CA HIS A 142 -7.80 -15.42 -2.85
C HIS A 142 -6.68 -16.23 -3.49
N THR A 143 -6.37 -15.94 -4.76
CA THR A 143 -5.39 -16.71 -5.50
C THR A 143 -4.02 -16.41 -4.95
N VAL A 144 -3.42 -17.41 -4.31
CA VAL A 144 -2.03 -17.38 -3.86
C VAL A 144 -1.24 -18.31 -4.76
N ILE A 145 -0.38 -17.74 -5.60
CA ILE A 145 0.53 -18.51 -6.45
C ILE A 145 1.85 -18.60 -5.72
N LEU A 146 2.32 -19.83 -5.48
CA LEU A 146 3.56 -20.08 -4.78
C LEU A 146 4.54 -20.83 -5.70
N MET A 147 5.71 -20.23 -5.89
CA MET A 147 6.80 -20.82 -6.66
C MET A 147 8.05 -20.90 -5.78
N LYS A 148 8.54 -22.11 -5.55
CA LYS A 148 9.68 -22.37 -4.67
C LYS A 148 10.87 -22.89 -5.46
N ASN A 149 12.03 -22.28 -5.28
CA ASN A 149 13.31 -22.83 -5.76
C ASN A 149 14.14 -23.36 -4.56
N ARG A 150 15.46 -23.56 -4.68
CA ARG A 150 16.29 -24.04 -3.56
C ARG A 150 16.58 -22.97 -2.49
N LYS A 151 16.61 -21.68 -2.86
CA LYS A 151 17.04 -20.57 -2.01
C LYS A 151 15.90 -19.63 -1.60
N THR A 152 14.90 -19.45 -2.46
CA THR A 152 13.80 -18.51 -2.29
C THR A 152 12.45 -19.11 -2.65
N THR A 153 11.40 -18.51 -2.08
CA THR A 153 9.99 -18.75 -2.41
C THR A 153 9.42 -17.42 -2.85
N LEU A 154 8.87 -17.41 -4.06
CA LEU A 154 8.09 -16.32 -4.61
C LEU A 154 6.62 -16.64 -4.34
N THR A 155 5.92 -15.70 -3.71
CA THR A 155 4.48 -15.78 -3.46
C THR A 155 3.80 -14.58 -4.10
N ILE A 156 2.82 -14.83 -4.96
CA ILE A 156 1.97 -13.81 -5.57
C ILE A 156 0.60 -13.87 -4.90
N TYR A 157 0.19 -12.78 -4.29
CA TYR A 157 -1.12 -12.60 -3.68
C TYR A 157 -1.97 -11.72 -4.59
N ARG A 158 -3.09 -12.26 -5.08
CA ARG A 158 -4.07 -11.47 -5.82
C ARG A 158 -4.91 -10.63 -4.86
N ILE A 159 -5.02 -9.34 -5.16
CA ILE A 159 -5.81 -8.35 -4.43
C ILE A 159 -6.68 -7.62 -5.46
N GLU A 160 -7.82 -8.21 -5.84
CA GLU A 160 -8.70 -7.70 -6.89
C GLU A 160 -7.93 -7.42 -8.21
N ARG A 161 -7.74 -6.14 -8.56
CA ARG A 161 -6.99 -5.63 -9.73
C ARG A 161 -5.50 -5.40 -9.47
N TYR A 162 -5.03 -5.82 -8.30
CA TYR A 162 -3.65 -5.67 -7.86
C TYR A 162 -3.08 -7.02 -7.51
N SER A 163 -1.75 -7.05 -7.46
CA SER A 163 -0.98 -8.24 -7.19
C SER A 163 0.23 -7.86 -6.35
N LEU A 164 0.31 -8.44 -5.16
CA LEU A 164 1.47 -8.31 -4.31
C LEU A 164 2.36 -9.52 -4.53
N THR A 165 3.55 -9.31 -5.08
CA THR A 165 4.59 -10.33 -5.18
C THR A 165 5.59 -10.14 -4.05
N VAL A 166 5.83 -11.21 -3.28
CA VAL A 166 6.82 -11.25 -2.20
C VAL A 166 7.79 -12.40 -2.45
N VAL A 167 9.09 -12.11 -2.40
CA VAL A 167 10.15 -13.12 -2.45
C VAL A 167 10.75 -13.27 -1.06
N THR A 168 10.74 -14.50 -0.54
CA THR A 168 11.25 -14.85 0.79
C THR A 168 12.40 -15.86 0.70
N LYS A 169 13.29 -15.90 1.70
CA LYS A 169 14.34 -16.93 1.82
C LYS A 169 13.75 -18.24 2.36
N ASN A 170 14.12 -19.39 1.79
CA ASN A 170 13.50 -20.70 2.06
C ASN A 170 13.82 -21.35 3.40
N LYS A 171 14.86 -20.92 4.11
CA LYS A 171 15.53 -21.80 5.09
C LYS A 171 14.79 -22.02 6.42
N ALA A 172 13.75 -21.25 6.75
CA ALA A 172 12.89 -21.39 7.95
C ALA A 172 11.97 -20.17 8.13
N GLN A 173 12.23 -19.08 7.40
CA GLN A 173 11.62 -17.77 7.62
C GLN A 173 10.28 -17.55 6.93
N GLN A 174 9.75 -18.52 6.18
CA GLN A 174 8.46 -18.34 5.49
C GLN A 174 7.29 -18.23 6.48
N SER A 175 7.30 -19.02 7.56
CA SER A 175 6.30 -18.95 8.63
C SER A 175 6.47 -17.68 9.47
N GLU A 176 7.70 -17.28 9.78
CA GLU A 176 8.01 -16.04 10.51
C GLU A 176 7.62 -14.79 9.70
N CYS A 177 7.87 -14.79 8.39
CA CYS A 177 7.50 -13.70 7.49
C CYS A 177 6.00 -13.62 7.25
N ARG A 178 5.26 -14.73 7.44
CA ARG A 178 3.85 -14.80 7.07
C ARG A 178 3.00 -13.75 7.78
N LYS A 179 3.25 -13.54 9.08
CA LYS A 179 2.56 -12.52 9.87
C LYS A 179 2.75 -11.12 9.26
N TYR A 180 3.98 -10.75 8.93
CA TYR A 180 4.27 -9.44 8.33
C TYR A 180 3.67 -9.28 6.93
N ILE A 181 3.66 -10.36 6.13
CA ILE A 181 3.03 -10.36 4.81
C ILE A 181 1.51 -10.18 4.96
N ASP A 182 0.87 -10.89 5.89
CA ASP A 182 -0.58 -10.79 6.12
C ASP A 182 -0.97 -9.40 6.66
N GLU A 183 -0.15 -8.81 7.54
CA GLU A 183 -0.31 -7.43 8.00
C GLU A 183 -0.18 -6.43 6.84
N ALA A 184 0.85 -6.56 6.00
CA ALA A 184 1.04 -5.71 4.82
C ALA A 184 -0.12 -5.86 3.81
N LEU A 185 -0.59 -7.08 3.56
CA LEU A 185 -1.74 -7.36 2.70
C LEU A 185 -3.01 -6.67 3.21
N SER A 186 -3.27 -6.76 4.52
CA SER A 186 -4.40 -6.09 5.17
C SER A 186 -4.29 -4.57 5.02
N SER A 187 -3.12 -3.99 5.29
CA SER A 187 -2.88 -2.55 5.13
C SER A 187 -3.06 -2.09 3.67
N ILE A 188 -2.48 -2.81 2.70
CA ILE A 188 -2.61 -2.48 1.27
C ILE A 188 -4.07 -2.56 0.84
N ARG A 189 -4.82 -3.58 1.23
CA ARG A 189 -6.26 -3.69 0.94
C ARG A 189 -7.02 -2.47 1.45
N LYS A 190 -6.83 -2.10 2.72
CA LYS A 190 -7.47 -0.92 3.32
C LYS A 190 -7.12 0.36 2.56
N LEU A 191 -5.83 0.57 2.27
CA LEU A 191 -5.36 1.74 1.53
C LEU A 191 -6.01 1.86 0.16
N LEU A 192 -6.08 0.77 -0.60
CA LEU A 192 -6.64 0.77 -1.95
C LEU A 192 -8.16 1.03 -1.93
N VAL A 193 -8.89 0.45 -0.98
CA VAL A 193 -10.34 0.71 -0.81
C VAL A 193 -10.58 2.17 -0.46
N VAL A 194 -9.86 2.71 0.54
CA VAL A 194 -10.03 4.11 0.96
C VAL A 194 -9.61 5.08 -0.15
N ALA A 195 -8.50 4.82 -0.84
CA ALA A 195 -8.06 5.65 -1.96
C ALA A 195 -9.13 5.72 -3.07
N ASN A 196 -9.76 4.59 -3.41
CA ASN A 196 -10.82 4.55 -4.41
C ASN A 196 -12.06 5.33 -3.98
N ASN A 197 -12.49 5.16 -2.73
CA ASN A 197 -13.65 5.85 -2.17
C ASN A 197 -13.45 7.37 -2.10
N VAL A 198 -12.24 7.82 -1.75
CA VAL A 198 -11.90 9.25 -1.66
C VAL A 198 -11.69 9.86 -3.04
N SER A 199 -11.13 9.12 -3.99
CA SER A 199 -10.85 9.61 -5.36
C SER A 199 -12.05 9.53 -6.30
N GLY A 200 -13.16 8.88 -5.91
CA GLY A 200 -14.26 8.56 -6.82
C GLY A 200 -13.86 7.61 -7.95
N ARG A 201 -12.76 6.84 -7.80
CA ARG A 201 -12.34 5.82 -8.77
C ARG A 201 -13.23 4.59 -8.58
N THR A 202 -14.31 4.48 -9.34
CA THR A 202 -15.27 3.37 -9.25
C THR A 202 -14.60 2.04 -9.59
N ILE A 203 -14.74 1.06 -8.69
CA ILE A 203 -14.45 -0.35 -8.98
C ILE A 203 -15.70 -0.90 -9.69
N SER A 204 -15.71 -0.83 -11.02
CA SER A 204 -16.65 -1.59 -11.87
C SER A 204 -15.84 -2.43 -12.83
#